data_AF-A0A3C1PK60-F1
#
_entry.id   AF-A0A3C1PK60-F1
#
_cell.length_a   1.000
_cell.length_b   1.000
_cell.length_c   1.000
_cell.angle_alpha   90.00
_cell.angle_beta   90.00
_cell.angle_gamma   90.00
#
_symmetry.space_group_name_H-M   'P 1'
#
loop_
_entity.id
_entity.type
_entity.pdbx_description
1 polymer ?
#
loop_
_entity_poly.entity_id
_entity_poly.type
_entity_poly.pdbx_seq_one_letter_code
_entity_poly.pdbx_strand_id
1 'polypeptide(L)'
;MKTYHKWLLSAATGFLLYSGWSTWLPFPLMLVALVPLLFVEELISKTVDKRSFYAVFSYAWFGFIFWNMLSIWWGSIATVSALAVPFINGAFLAFIFACYHLVKKRLGVSYGRMFLLVAWLAFEYVHHFWEWQF
;
A
#
# COMPACT_ATOMS: atom_id res chain seq x y z
N MET A 1 -11.76 -7.28 -16.67
CA MET A 1 -11.35 -5.85 -16.65
C MET A 1 -10.06 -5.69 -17.43
N LYS A 2 -9.94 -4.62 -18.22
CA LYS A 2 -8.69 -4.28 -18.93
C LYS A 2 -7.61 -3.83 -17.93
N THR A 3 -6.34 -4.09 -18.22
CA THR A 3 -5.18 -3.88 -17.33
C THR A 3 -5.08 -2.45 -16.78
N TYR A 4 -5.44 -1.42 -17.56
CA TYR A 4 -5.40 -0.02 -17.11
C TYR A 4 -6.33 0.29 -15.93
N HIS A 5 -7.44 -0.42 -15.77
CA HIS A 5 -8.34 -0.20 -14.62
C HIS A 5 -7.65 -0.57 -13.30
N LYS A 6 -6.78 -1.58 -13.30
CA LYS A 6 -6.05 -2.01 -12.10
C LYS A 6 -5.06 -0.92 -11.65
N TRP A 7 -4.38 -0.28 -12.60
CA TRP A 7 -3.49 0.85 -12.33
C TRP A 7 -4.24 2.07 -11.80
N LEU A 8 -5.41 2.39 -12.37
CA LEU A 8 -6.26 3.48 -11.87
C LEU A 8 -6.75 3.22 -10.44
N LEU A 9 -7.13 1.98 -10.11
CA LEU A 9 -7.53 1.60 -8.74
C LEU A 9 -6.36 1.71 -7.74
N SER A 10 -5.16 1.31 -8.15
CA SER A 10 -3.95 1.53 -7.36
C SER A 10 -3.66 3.01 -7.12
N ALA A 11 -3.78 3.85 -8.16
CA ALA A 11 -3.62 5.31 -8.03
C ALA A 11 -4.70 5.93 -7.12
N ALA A 12 -5.95 5.48 -7.24
CA ALA A 12 -7.05 5.92 -6.40
C ALA A 12 -6.82 5.59 -4.92
N THR A 13 -6.26 4.40 -4.63
CA THR A 13 -5.83 4.03 -3.27
C THR A 13 -4.80 5.03 -2.75
N GLY A 14 -3.79 5.36 -3.56
CA GLY A 14 -2.75 6.32 -3.16
C GLY A 14 -3.30 7.72 -2.90
N PHE A 15 -4.24 8.18 -3.72
CA PHE A 15 -4.91 9.48 -3.53
C PHE A 15 -5.79 9.51 -2.27
N LEU A 16 -6.54 8.42 -2.00
CA LEU A 16 -7.37 8.29 -0.79
C LEU A 16 -6.52 8.21 0.49
N LEU A 17 -5.36 7.56 0.44
CA LEU A 17 -4.42 7.55 1.56
C LEU A 17 -3.84 8.95 1.81
N TYR A 18 -3.52 9.70 0.76
CA TYR A 18 -3.05 11.07 0.87
C TYR A 18 -4.13 11.98 1.46
N SER A 19 -5.38 11.87 0.98
CA SER A 19 -6.47 12.69 1.47
C SER A 19 -6.77 12.44 2.94
N GLY A 20 -6.65 11.20 3.42
CA GLY A 20 -6.80 10.85 4.84
C GLY A 20 -5.71 11.44 5.76
N TRP A 21 -4.56 11.83 5.21
CA TRP A 21 -3.50 12.54 5.94
C TRP A 21 -3.67 14.06 5.97
N SER A 22 -4.53 14.59 5.09
CA SER A 22 -4.82 16.02 5.04
C SER A 22 -5.64 16.42 6.27
N THR A 23 -5.22 17.49 6.95
CA THR A 23 -5.90 18.06 8.13
C THR A 23 -7.38 18.42 7.90
N TRP A 24 -7.79 18.47 6.64
CA TRP A 24 -9.14 18.82 6.20
C TRP A 24 -10.10 17.63 6.13
N LEU A 25 -9.59 16.39 6.08
CA LEU A 25 -10.41 15.19 5.97
C LEU A 25 -10.26 14.28 7.21
N PRO A 26 -11.31 13.56 7.58
CA PRO A 26 -11.29 12.73 8.78
C PRO A 26 -10.46 11.46 8.57
N PHE A 27 -9.62 11.13 9.55
CA PHE A 27 -8.78 9.92 9.66
C PHE A 27 -9.44 8.58 9.23
N PRO A 28 -10.75 8.31 9.45
CA PRO A 28 -11.39 7.07 9.02
C PRO A 28 -11.32 6.80 7.51
N LEU A 29 -11.08 7.83 6.68
CA LEU A 29 -10.87 7.65 5.25
C LEU A 29 -9.66 6.77 4.93
N MET A 30 -8.62 6.75 5.77
CA MET A 30 -7.46 5.86 5.56
C MET A 30 -7.84 4.38 5.65
N LEU A 31 -8.84 4.02 6.48
CA LEU A 31 -9.34 2.65 6.58
C LEU A 31 -10.07 2.21 5.31
N VAL A 32 -10.75 3.15 4.64
CA VAL A 32 -11.46 2.91 3.38
C VAL A 32 -10.51 3.02 2.18
N ALA A 33 -9.40 3.74 2.31
CA ALA A 33 -8.44 3.97 1.24
C ALA A 33 -7.81 2.69 0.70
N LEU A 34 -7.75 1.61 1.49
CA LEU A 34 -7.26 0.30 1.06
C LEU A 34 -8.28 -0.51 0.24
N VAL A 35 -9.55 -0.12 0.21
CA VAL A 35 -10.63 -0.86 -0.49
C VAL A 35 -10.36 -1.04 -1.99
N PRO A 36 -9.95 -0.01 -2.76
CA PRO A 36 -9.67 -0.19 -4.18
C PRO A 36 -8.51 -1.16 -4.43
N LEU A 37 -7.50 -1.17 -3.56
CA LEU A 37 -6.36 -2.09 -3.66
C LEU A 37 -6.74 -3.53 -3.31
N LEU A 38 -7.60 -3.73 -2.31
CA LEU A 38 -8.19 -5.03 -1.98
C LEU A 38 -9.01 -5.58 -3.16
N PHE A 39 -9.70 -4.72 -3.90
CA PHE A 39 -10.43 -5.12 -5.10
C PHE A 39 -9.48 -5.54 -6.24
N VAL A 40 -8.36 -4.84 -6.44
CA VAL A 40 -7.31 -5.26 -7.40
C VAL A 40 -6.74 -6.62 -7.03
N GLU A 41 -6.45 -6.84 -5.75
CA GLU A 41 -5.98 -8.13 -5.24
C GLU A 41 -7.01 -9.24 -5.49
N GLU A 42 -8.30 -8.98 -5.25
CA GLU A 42 -9.34 -9.97 -5.50
C GLU A 42 -9.42 -10.36 -6.98
N LEU A 43 -9.32 -9.39 -7.90
CA LEU A 43 -9.27 -9.67 -9.33
C LEU A 43 -8.06 -10.52 -9.73
N ILE A 44 -6.90 -10.28 -9.11
CA ILE A 44 -5.69 -11.08 -9.37
C ILE A 44 -5.82 -12.48 -8.76
N SER A 45 -6.42 -12.59 -7.57
CA SER A 45 -6.63 -13.88 -6.88
C SER A 45 -7.53 -14.85 -7.66
N LYS A 46 -8.48 -14.32 -8.45
CA LYS A 46 -9.34 -15.10 -9.34
C LYS A 46 -8.64 -15.58 -10.61
N THR A 47 -7.43 -15.08 -10.89
CA THR A 47 -6.65 -15.48 -12.06
C THR A 47 -5.74 -16.67 -11.69
N VAL A 48 -5.72 -17.73 -12.50
CA VAL A 48 -4.90 -18.95 -12.26
C VAL A 48 -3.41 -18.71 -12.62
N ASP A 49 -2.88 -17.54 -12.26
CA ASP A 49 -1.53 -17.16 -12.61
C ASP A 49 -0.56 -17.49 -11.47
N LYS A 50 0.51 -18.22 -11.80
CA LYS A 50 1.60 -18.54 -10.86
C LYS A 50 2.36 -17.28 -10.43
N ARG A 51 2.27 -16.19 -11.20
CA ARG A 51 2.91 -14.89 -10.90
C ARG A 51 1.99 -13.90 -10.16
N SER A 52 0.88 -14.38 -9.61
CA SER A 52 -0.09 -13.56 -8.86
C SER A 52 0.53 -12.73 -7.72
N PHE A 53 1.54 -13.26 -7.02
CA PHE A 53 2.29 -12.52 -5.99
C PHE A 53 2.99 -11.27 -6.54
N TYR A 54 3.80 -11.43 -7.59
CA TYR A 54 4.53 -10.30 -8.20
C TYR A 54 3.59 -9.27 -8.80
N ALA A 55 2.49 -9.72 -9.40
CA ALA A 55 1.46 -8.81 -9.89
C ALA A 55 0.89 -7.95 -8.76
N VAL A 56 0.45 -8.56 -7.65
CA VAL A 56 -0.07 -7.82 -6.49
C VAL A 56 0.97 -6.86 -5.94
N PHE A 57 2.23 -7.31 -5.81
CA PHE A 57 3.32 -6.45 -5.34
C PHE A 57 3.50 -5.22 -6.23
N SER A 58 3.54 -5.36 -7.55
CA SER A 58 3.72 -4.22 -8.47
C SER A 58 2.56 -3.21 -8.40
N TYR A 59 1.31 -3.68 -8.34
CA TYR A 59 0.15 -2.80 -8.22
C TYR A 59 0.08 -2.10 -6.86
N ALA A 60 0.42 -2.79 -5.77
CA ALA A 60 0.48 -2.22 -4.44
C ALA A 60 1.62 -1.21 -4.30
N TRP A 61 2.81 -1.54 -4.81
CA TRP A 61 3.98 -0.68 -4.79
C TRP A 61 3.74 0.64 -5.50
N PHE A 62 3.08 0.60 -6.67
CA PHE A 62 2.69 1.82 -7.38
C PHE A 62 1.73 2.70 -6.57
N GLY A 63 0.70 2.10 -5.95
CA GLY A 63 -0.25 2.85 -5.11
C GLY A 63 0.41 3.48 -3.89
N PHE A 64 1.30 2.76 -3.21
CA PHE A 64 1.98 3.26 -2.01
C PHE A 64 3.08 4.27 -2.34
N ILE A 65 3.82 4.14 -3.44
CA ILE A 65 4.75 5.18 -3.89
C ILE A 65 3.98 6.45 -4.21
N PHE A 66 2.86 6.34 -4.92
CA PHE A 66 2.04 7.51 -5.26
C PHE A 66 1.58 8.25 -4.00
N TRP A 67 1.13 7.52 -2.99
CA TRP A 67 0.81 8.09 -1.68
C TRP A 67 2.02 8.73 -0.99
N ASN A 68 3.15 8.04 -0.92
CA ASN A 68 4.35 8.52 -0.23
C ASN A 68 4.94 9.77 -0.90
N MET A 69 4.97 9.81 -2.24
CA MET A 69 5.38 11.00 -2.99
C MET A 69 4.47 12.18 -2.65
N LEU A 70 3.15 12.01 -2.64
CA LEU A 70 2.23 13.09 -2.28
C LEU A 70 2.33 13.53 -0.81
N SER A 71 2.76 12.64 0.10
CA SER A 71 2.82 12.94 1.53
C SER A 71 4.14 13.60 1.96
N ILE A 72 5.25 13.25 1.31
CA ILE A 72 6.61 13.64 1.73
C ILE A 72 7.35 14.43 0.60
N TRP A 73 6.67 14.84 -0.48
CA TRP A 73 7.31 15.62 -1.56
C TRP A 73 8.04 16.86 -1.04
N TRP A 74 7.52 17.53 -0.01
CA TRP A 74 8.14 18.72 0.60
C TRP A 74 9.52 18.41 1.20
N GLY A 75 9.72 17.21 1.76
CA GLY A 75 11.00 16.77 2.33
C GLY A 75 12.04 16.46 1.25
N SER A 76 11.62 16.05 0.05
CA SER A 76 12.53 15.76 -1.07
C SER A 76 13.25 16.99 -1.63
N ILE A 77 12.74 18.19 -1.32
CA ILE A 77 13.38 19.47 -1.69
C ILE A 77 14.65 19.70 -0.85
N ALA A 78 14.76 19.10 0.35
CA ALA A 78 15.86 19.34 1.27
C ALA A 78 17.10 18.48 1.01
N THR A 79 16.95 17.24 0.53
CA THR A 79 18.10 16.34 0.31
C THR A 79 17.80 15.30 -0.76
N VAL A 80 18.77 15.02 -1.64
CA VAL A 80 18.64 14.01 -2.71
C VAL A 80 18.36 12.61 -2.13
N SER A 81 18.89 12.30 -0.94
CA SER A 81 18.60 11.03 -0.23
C SER A 81 17.12 10.87 0.14
N ALA A 82 16.39 11.96 0.36
CA ALA A 82 14.96 11.93 0.68
C ALA A 82 14.10 11.45 -0.49
N LEU A 83 14.62 11.46 -1.73
CA LEU A 83 13.93 10.86 -2.88
C LEU A 83 13.85 9.34 -2.82
N ALA A 84 14.75 8.66 -2.09
CA ALA A 84 14.73 7.21 -1.95
C ALA A 84 13.70 6.72 -0.92
N VAL A 85 13.34 7.57 0.05
CA VAL A 85 12.45 7.22 1.18
C VAL A 85 11.06 6.76 0.71
N PRO A 86 10.37 7.45 -0.22
CA PRO A 86 9.08 7.00 -0.75
C PRO A 86 9.10 5.62 -1.41
N PHE A 87 10.21 5.27 -2.08
CA PHE A 87 10.35 3.98 -2.76
C PHE A 87 10.55 2.85 -1.77
N ILE A 88 11.39 3.08 -0.75
CA ILE A 88 11.67 2.10 0.31
C ILE A 88 10.42 1.87 1.14
N ASN A 89 9.77 2.93 1.61
CA ASN A 89 8.54 2.82 2.41
C ASN A 89 7.42 2.15 1.61
N GLY A 90 7.21 2.61 0.36
CA GLY A 90 6.25 1.99 -0.55
C GLY A 90 6.54 0.50 -0.79
N ALA A 91 7.81 0.09 -0.85
CA ALA A 91 8.19 -1.31 -1.03
C ALA A 91 7.87 -2.18 0.20
N PHE A 92 8.10 -1.67 1.42
CA PHE A 92 7.74 -2.38 2.64
C PHE A 92 6.22 -2.59 2.75
N LEU A 93 5.43 -1.55 2.51
CA LEU A 93 3.98 -1.65 2.52
C LEU A 93 3.45 -2.58 1.42
N ALA A 94 4.03 -2.51 0.22
CA ALA A 94 3.70 -3.42 -0.87
C ALA A 94 4.05 -4.88 -0.53
N PHE A 95 5.16 -5.10 0.18
CA PHE A 95 5.56 -6.41 0.64
C PHE A 95 4.57 -6.98 1.65
N ILE A 96 4.15 -6.19 2.65
CA ILE A 96 3.10 -6.59 3.61
C ILE A 96 1.81 -6.95 2.87
N PHE A 97 1.42 -6.17 1.87
CA PHE A 97 0.21 -6.42 1.08
C PHE A 97 0.34 -7.68 0.20
N ALA A 98 1.53 -7.96 -0.32
CA ALA A 98 1.80 -9.19 -1.06
C ALA A 98 1.80 -10.43 -0.14
N CYS A 99 2.31 -10.31 1.09
CA CYS A 99 2.17 -11.34 2.13
C CYS A 99 0.69 -11.58 2.49
N TYR A 100 -0.11 -10.52 2.60
CA TYR A 100 -1.56 -10.62 2.78
C TYR A 100 -2.20 -11.49 1.68
N HIS A 101 -1.83 -11.27 0.41
CA HIS A 101 -2.34 -12.09 -0.69
C HIS A 101 -1.99 -13.58 -0.53
N LEU A 102 -0.78 -13.91 -0.09
CA LEU A 102 -0.38 -15.29 0.18
C LEU A 102 -1.17 -15.91 1.33
N VAL A 103 -1.32 -15.19 2.44
CA VAL A 103 -2.09 -15.63 3.61
C VAL A 103 -3.54 -15.87 3.22
N LYS A 104 -4.16 -14.93 2.50
CA LYS A 104 -5.53 -15.05 1.99
C LYS A 104 -5.70 -16.28 1.10
N LYS A 105 -4.75 -16.52 0.19
CA LYS A 105 -4.80 -17.66 -0.74
C LYS A 105 -4.67 -19.02 -0.04
N ARG A 106 -3.89 -19.09 1.05
CA ARG A 106 -3.63 -20.34 1.79
C ARG A 106 -4.62 -20.62 2.92
N LEU A 107 -5.01 -19.58 3.66
CA LEU A 107 -5.78 -19.71 4.90
C LEU A 107 -7.21 -19.14 4.77
N GLY A 108 -7.50 -18.40 3.70
CA GLY A 108 -8.82 -17.82 3.45
C GLY A 108 -8.93 -16.35 3.83
N VAL A 109 -10.09 -15.75 3.51
CA VAL A 109 -10.31 -14.29 3.57
C VAL A 109 -10.26 -13.72 4.98
N SER A 110 -10.82 -14.42 5.98
CA SER A 110 -10.79 -13.95 7.38
C SER A 110 -9.36 -13.81 7.91
N TYR A 111 -8.53 -14.84 7.73
CA TYR A 111 -7.14 -14.81 8.18
C TYR A 111 -6.30 -13.79 7.40
N GLY A 112 -6.56 -13.63 6.10
CA GLY A 112 -5.94 -12.56 5.32
C GLY A 112 -6.24 -11.18 5.92
N ARG A 113 -7.52 -10.86 6.15
CA ARG A 113 -7.91 -9.55 6.70
C ARG A 113 -7.29 -9.29 8.07
N MET A 114 -7.29 -10.28 8.95
CA MET A 114 -6.67 -10.19 10.27
C MET A 114 -5.15 -9.99 10.16
N PHE A 115 -4.48 -10.73 9.26
CA PHE A 115 -3.05 -10.53 8.99
C PHE A 115 -2.76 -9.12 8.51
N LEU A 116 -3.55 -8.58 7.57
CA LEU A 116 -3.34 -7.24 7.04
C LEU A 116 -3.42 -6.20 8.17
N LEU A 117 -4.43 -6.29 9.04
CA LEU A 117 -4.60 -5.37 10.17
C LEU A 117 -3.41 -5.45 11.14
N VAL A 118 -3.01 -6.65 11.54
CA VAL A 118 -1.91 -6.86 12.50
C VAL A 118 -0.57 -6.43 11.89
N ALA A 119 -0.29 -6.84 10.66
CA ALA A 119 0.96 -6.50 9.98
C ALA A 119 1.07 -4.99 9.69
N TRP A 120 -0.05 -4.34 9.35
CA TRP A 120 -0.08 -2.89 9.18
C TRP A 120 0.23 -2.17 10.49
N LEU A 121 -0.45 -2.53 11.59
CA LEU A 121 -0.21 -1.94 12.90
C LEU A 121 1.21 -2.19 13.41
N ALA A 122 1.74 -3.40 13.19
CA ALA A 122 3.12 -3.73 13.54
C ALA A 122 4.11 -2.88 12.74
N PHE A 123 3.85 -2.67 11.44
CA PHE A 123 4.68 -1.81 10.61
C PHE A 123 4.64 -0.36 11.06
N GLU A 124 3.46 0.20 11.32
CA GLU A 124 3.28 1.56 11.88
C GLU A 124 4.04 1.72 13.20
N TYR A 125 3.92 0.74 14.11
CA TYR A 125 4.65 0.75 15.37
C TYR A 125 6.16 0.80 15.14
N VAL A 126 6.70 -0.10 14.30
CA VAL A 126 8.14 -0.10 13.96
C VAL A 126 8.54 1.23 13.30
N HIS A 127 7.70 1.75 12.41
CA HIS A 127 7.94 3.00 11.71
C HIS A 127 7.99 4.20 12.66
N HIS A 128 7.21 4.18 13.75
CA HIS A 128 7.24 5.22 14.79
C HIS A 128 8.57 5.23 15.57
N PHE A 129 9.21 4.08 15.80
CA PHE A 129 10.56 4.02 16.40
C PHE A 129 11.68 4.22 15.38
N TRP A 130 11.32 4.25 14.10
CA TRP A 130 12.26 4.53 13.04
C TRP A 130 12.53 6.03 13.03
N GLU A 131 13.44 6.44 13.90
CA GLU A 131 14.05 7.76 13.80
C GLU A 131 14.86 7.80 12.51
N TRP A 132 14.22 8.23 11.43
CA TRP A 132 14.92 8.74 10.26
C TRP A 132 15.58 10.06 10.67
N GLN A 133 16.70 9.98 11.37
CA GLN A 133 17.60 11.12 11.53
C GLN A 133 18.26 11.33 10.17
N PHE A 134 17.66 12.21 9.36
CA PHE A 134 18.30 12.85 8.22
C PHE A 134 18.57 14.31 8.54
#